data_AF-A0A945S4R7-F1
#
_entry.id   AF-A0A945S4R7-F1
#
_cell.length_a   1.000
_cell.length_b   1.000
_cell.length_c   1.000
_cell.angle_alpha   90.00
_cell.angle_beta   90.00
_cell.angle_gamma   90.00
#
_symmetry.space_group_name_H-M   'P 1'
#
loop_
_entity.id
_entity.type
_entity.pdbx_description
1 polymer ?
#
loop_
_entity_poly.entity_id
_entity_poly.type
_entity_poly.pdbx_seq_one_letter_code
_entity_poly.pdbx_strand_id
1 'polypeptide(L)'
;MKSIFYTSVLLMSVWPRYACGWGAGHDPMTDLAMERLPGSLASFLPAEAKASAVRWSHAPDDFTPWKDYEQKKGVRIGDDDLRLLAQSGLKTPYSLHSPKGQAVNVLLLINSMRRKEPQACAFWMACLLHTFCDEAACNHDPLIHYMTYAFRGGYGMTFPGPGHLDVGDLCRSKEGRALVWKIADQLDVSAPATDRVLLDTMLHGYHANEFMTQRGTRVAQGFSADASAEAIQDSYHALAELGAYGVLSTLGVIEAAWQCAQEGRSPELTKGVLEAFRVEKDAYLAARPLAADSLYTGLLTEAASMEKPAIGVALETSRRMNEAFLGFGGKLISAATMRHLRHRGIPFRGVDVRDLAKEAPDPHLLPVLFICSGRLGHSGLVRSLAAYRERGGRILMVGGAHKGCLGELSEALVEADPAVLPVSAKYGRNNEKIIEHLSVAFEGPFAEALGTVERRFLHNPDTKAGWQKPLCRSRLAESHGADVRPLAAIRLHGKSYSVAAMRLDGDNNPNAVFLPEYLVAPYLLTDSPSFENPAKPALDEVGKGIVDTSLALLAPALTGQAGSVGGQ
;
A
#
# COMPACT_ATOMS: atom_id res chain seq x y z
N MET A 1 14.49 -33.60 -51.30
CA MET A 1 15.83 -33.22 -50.78
C MET A 1 15.87 -31.70 -50.76
N LYS A 2 15.47 -31.07 -49.65
CA LYS A 2 16.33 -30.55 -48.55
C LYS A 2 17.31 -29.46 -49.01
N SER A 3 17.04 -28.20 -48.65
CA SER A 3 17.90 -27.32 -47.81
C SER A 3 17.37 -25.87 -47.89
N ILE A 4 16.64 -25.38 -46.89
CA ILE A 4 17.09 -24.52 -45.77
C ILE A 4 17.35 -23.06 -46.20
N PHE A 5 16.34 -22.21 -45.97
CA PHE A 5 16.50 -20.76 -45.77
C PHE A 5 16.44 -20.50 -44.26
N TYR A 6 17.49 -19.89 -43.71
CA TYR A 6 17.54 -19.41 -42.33
C TYR A 6 16.80 -18.08 -42.24
N THR A 7 15.65 -18.06 -41.57
CA THR A 7 15.04 -16.84 -41.05
C THR A 7 15.37 -16.75 -39.57
N SER A 8 16.33 -15.89 -39.24
CA SER A 8 16.67 -15.52 -37.87
C SER A 8 15.54 -14.67 -37.29
N VAL A 9 14.54 -15.32 -36.68
CA VAL A 9 13.57 -14.64 -35.82
C VAL A 9 14.27 -14.30 -34.51
N LEU A 10 14.59 -13.02 -34.34
CA LEU A 10 15.01 -12.44 -33.06
C LEU A 10 13.82 -12.57 -32.09
N LEU A 11 13.80 -13.64 -31.31
CA LEU A 11 12.98 -13.75 -30.11
C LEU A 11 13.49 -12.74 -29.08
N MET A 12 13.00 -11.50 -29.16
CA MET A 12 12.99 -10.61 -28.01
C MET A 12 12.05 -11.24 -26.97
N SER A 13 12.63 -12.10 -26.14
CA SER A 13 12.03 -12.58 -24.91
C SER A 13 11.70 -11.38 -24.03
N VAL A 14 10.44 -10.96 -24.09
CA VAL A 14 9.82 -10.05 -23.13
C VAL A 14 9.79 -10.80 -21.80
N TRP A 15 10.87 -10.69 -21.03
CA TRP A 15 10.85 -11.11 -19.64
C TRP A 15 9.76 -10.32 -18.91
N PRO A 16 8.87 -10.98 -18.14
CA PRO A 16 7.94 -10.27 -17.28
C PRO A 16 8.78 -9.46 -16.30
N ARG A 17 8.80 -8.14 -16.48
CA ARG A 17 9.46 -7.19 -15.59
C ARG A 17 8.92 -7.44 -14.18
N TYR A 18 9.81 -7.84 -13.28
CA TYR A 18 9.47 -8.05 -11.88
C TYR A 18 9.03 -6.70 -11.30
N ALA A 19 7.81 -6.68 -10.77
CA ALA A 19 7.34 -5.57 -9.98
C ALA A 19 8.02 -5.69 -8.60
N CYS A 20 9.12 -4.96 -8.41
CA CYS A 20 9.73 -4.68 -7.10
C CYS A 20 9.41 -3.23 -6.72
N GLY A 21 9.63 -2.83 -5.46
CA GLY A 21 9.34 -1.48 -4.94
C GLY A 21 9.89 -0.34 -5.81
N TRP A 22 11.02 -0.56 -6.47
CA TRP A 22 11.41 0.27 -7.63
C TRP A 22 11.65 -0.54 -8.91
N GLY A 23 11.56 -1.87 -8.87
CA GLY A 23 11.93 -2.70 -10.03
C GLY A 23 13.33 -2.31 -10.50
N ALA A 24 13.49 -1.88 -11.76
CA ALA A 24 14.76 -1.39 -12.31
C ALA A 24 15.16 0.03 -11.83
N GLY A 25 14.37 0.70 -10.98
CA GLY A 25 14.58 2.07 -10.52
C GLY A 25 15.68 2.24 -9.47
N HIS A 26 16.12 1.17 -8.80
CA HIS A 26 17.25 1.25 -7.85
C HIS A 26 18.58 1.58 -8.52
N ASP A 27 18.80 1.05 -9.73
CA ASP A 27 20.00 1.31 -10.54
C ASP A 27 20.16 2.81 -10.85
N PRO A 28 19.18 3.49 -11.50
CA PRO A 28 19.33 4.90 -11.81
C PRO A 28 19.41 5.76 -10.56
N MET A 29 18.74 5.43 -9.44
CA MET A 29 18.88 6.22 -8.20
C MET A 29 20.29 6.08 -7.61
N THR A 30 20.85 4.88 -7.65
CA THR A 30 22.23 4.64 -7.20
C THR A 30 23.23 5.36 -8.10
N ASP A 31 23.06 5.26 -9.42
CA ASP A 31 23.89 5.99 -10.41
C ASP A 31 23.85 7.51 -10.16
N LEU A 32 22.64 8.06 -10.01
CA LEU A 32 22.45 9.48 -9.71
C LEU A 32 23.22 9.87 -8.43
N ALA A 33 23.04 9.12 -7.34
CA ALA A 33 23.73 9.40 -6.09
C ALA A 33 25.27 9.34 -6.24
N MET A 34 25.81 8.37 -6.96
CA MET A 34 27.26 8.25 -7.19
C MET A 34 27.83 9.44 -7.97
N GLU A 35 27.06 10.06 -8.87
CA GLU A 35 27.44 11.28 -9.60
C GLU A 35 27.50 12.53 -8.71
N ARG A 36 26.70 12.58 -7.65
CA ARG A 36 26.52 13.75 -6.76
C ARG A 36 27.25 13.61 -5.41
N LEU A 37 28.12 12.63 -5.25
CA LEU A 37 28.89 12.48 -4.01
C LEU A 37 29.70 13.76 -3.71
N PRO A 38 29.78 14.17 -2.43
CA PRO A 38 30.55 15.34 -2.00
C PRO A 38 32.04 15.11 -2.23
N GLY A 39 32.79 16.18 -2.54
CA GLY A 39 34.13 16.08 -3.14
C GLY A 39 35.14 15.16 -2.44
N SER A 40 35.22 15.18 -1.10
CA SER A 40 36.15 14.32 -0.37
C SER A 40 35.74 12.84 -0.40
N LEU A 41 34.44 12.54 -0.32
CA LEU A 41 33.91 11.19 -0.45
C LEU A 41 33.96 10.69 -1.89
N ALA A 42 33.68 11.56 -2.86
CA ALA A 42 33.78 11.26 -4.28
C ALA A 42 35.20 10.85 -4.69
N SER A 43 36.21 11.45 -4.04
CA SER A 43 37.63 11.14 -4.24
C SER A 43 38.08 9.88 -3.49
N PHE A 44 37.43 9.56 -2.36
CA PHE A 44 37.68 8.36 -1.58
C PHE A 44 37.25 7.08 -2.32
N LEU A 45 36.18 7.13 -3.11
CA LEU A 45 35.68 5.98 -3.86
C LEU A 45 36.29 5.91 -5.28
N PRO A 46 37.06 4.86 -5.61
CA PRO A 46 37.53 4.64 -6.98
C PRO A 46 36.36 4.33 -7.92
N ALA A 47 36.55 4.54 -9.22
CA ALA A 47 35.51 4.33 -10.24
C ALA A 47 34.91 2.90 -10.20
N GLU A 48 35.73 1.88 -9.93
CA GLU A 48 35.28 0.50 -9.79
C GLU A 48 34.33 0.31 -8.59
N ALA A 49 34.57 0.99 -7.47
CA ALA A 49 33.69 0.92 -6.30
C ALA A 49 32.35 1.59 -6.59
N LYS A 50 32.37 2.76 -7.27
CA LYS A 50 31.13 3.43 -7.72
C LYS A 50 30.32 2.55 -8.66
N ALA A 51 30.96 1.92 -9.65
CA ALA A 51 30.29 0.97 -10.54
C ALA A 51 29.76 -0.28 -9.80
N SER A 52 30.44 -0.72 -8.74
CA SER A 52 29.99 -1.84 -7.92
C SER A 52 28.77 -1.51 -7.07
N ALA A 53 28.66 -0.27 -6.57
CA ALA A 53 27.49 0.19 -5.83
C ALA A 53 26.19 -0.04 -6.63
N VAL A 54 26.20 0.27 -7.92
CA VAL A 54 25.05 0.08 -8.83
C VAL A 54 24.69 -1.40 -8.94
N ARG A 55 25.69 -2.30 -9.06
CA ARG A 55 25.43 -3.75 -9.09
C ARG A 55 24.86 -4.29 -7.78
N TRP A 56 25.12 -3.61 -6.67
CA TRP A 56 24.65 -3.97 -5.34
C TRP A 56 23.38 -3.22 -4.92
N SER A 57 22.81 -2.39 -5.81
CA SER A 57 21.59 -1.62 -5.57
C SER A 57 20.40 -2.49 -5.14
N HIS A 58 20.41 -3.79 -5.45
CA HIS A 58 19.37 -4.75 -5.12
C HIS A 58 19.71 -5.67 -3.94
N ALA A 59 20.87 -5.51 -3.31
CA ALA A 59 21.28 -6.37 -2.20
C ALA A 59 20.22 -6.44 -1.07
N PRO A 60 19.57 -5.34 -0.66
CA PRO A 60 18.58 -5.39 0.42
C PRO A 60 17.31 -6.19 0.10
N ASP A 61 16.99 -6.50 -1.16
CA ASP A 61 15.85 -7.37 -1.50
C ASP A 61 16.12 -8.86 -1.24
N ASP A 62 17.35 -9.21 -0.84
CA ASP A 62 17.77 -10.59 -0.70
C ASP A 62 17.46 -11.17 0.70
N PHE A 63 16.93 -12.40 0.72
CA PHE A 63 16.57 -13.15 1.93
C PHE A 63 17.66 -14.16 2.36
N THR A 64 18.80 -14.19 1.68
CA THR A 64 19.95 -15.02 2.03
C THR A 64 20.50 -14.60 3.40
N PRO A 65 20.71 -15.52 4.35
CA PRO A 65 21.34 -15.21 5.61
C PRO A 65 22.74 -14.60 5.41
N TRP A 66 23.09 -13.57 6.19
CA TRP A 66 24.40 -12.89 6.06
C TRP A 66 25.60 -13.83 6.10
N LYS A 67 25.55 -14.85 6.96
CA LYS A 67 26.59 -15.88 7.09
C LYS A 67 26.84 -16.70 5.81
N ASP A 68 25.86 -16.78 4.92
CA ASP A 68 25.95 -17.51 3.64
C ASP A 68 26.15 -16.55 2.45
N TYR A 69 26.16 -15.24 2.69
CA TYR A 69 26.03 -14.22 1.65
C TYR A 69 27.26 -14.20 0.73
N GLU A 70 28.47 -14.24 1.30
CA GLU A 70 29.70 -14.29 0.50
C GLU A 70 29.73 -15.54 -0.41
N GLN A 71 29.42 -16.72 0.13
CA GLN A 71 29.41 -17.95 -0.65
C GLN A 71 28.37 -17.93 -1.79
N LYS A 72 27.18 -17.36 -1.54
CA LYS A 72 26.07 -17.39 -2.51
C LYS A 72 26.09 -16.22 -3.48
N LYS A 73 26.65 -15.08 -3.10
CA LYS A 73 26.59 -13.81 -3.85
C LYS A 73 27.94 -13.25 -4.25
N GLY A 74 29.04 -13.82 -3.75
CA GLY A 74 30.40 -13.38 -4.05
C GLY A 74 30.77 -12.03 -3.45
N VAL A 75 30.00 -11.53 -2.48
CA VAL A 75 30.27 -10.26 -1.78
C VAL A 75 30.74 -10.56 -0.36
N ARG A 76 32.00 -10.25 -0.07
CA ARG A 76 32.60 -10.44 1.25
C ARG A 76 32.09 -9.38 2.22
N ILE A 77 31.54 -9.84 3.35
CA ILE A 77 31.15 -9.00 4.48
C ILE A 77 32.18 -9.21 5.59
N GLY A 78 32.76 -8.14 6.13
CA GLY A 78 33.80 -8.25 7.17
C GLY A 78 33.26 -8.86 8.48
N ASP A 79 34.13 -9.54 9.24
CA ASP A 79 33.74 -10.24 10.48
C ASP A 79 33.13 -9.30 11.54
N ASP A 80 33.66 -8.08 11.64
CA ASP A 80 33.13 -7.07 12.57
C ASP A 80 31.75 -6.56 12.12
N ASP A 81 31.54 -6.41 10.82
CA ASP A 81 30.27 -6.02 10.22
C ASP A 81 29.22 -7.13 10.45
N LEU A 82 29.59 -8.40 10.23
CA LEU A 82 28.76 -9.57 10.56
C LEU A 82 28.40 -9.63 12.05
N ARG A 83 29.36 -9.32 12.94
CA ARG A 83 29.11 -9.28 14.38
C ARG A 83 28.10 -8.20 14.76
N LEU A 84 28.23 -7.00 14.19
CA LEU A 84 27.29 -5.90 14.43
C LEU A 84 25.88 -6.24 13.93
N LEU A 85 25.76 -6.82 12.73
CA LEU A 85 24.49 -7.29 12.17
C LEU A 85 23.83 -8.34 13.10
N ALA A 86 24.62 -9.32 13.56
CA ALA A 86 24.14 -10.38 14.44
C ALA A 86 23.70 -9.84 15.82
N GLN A 87 24.50 -8.97 16.45
CA GLN A 87 24.15 -8.29 17.71
C GLN A 87 22.89 -7.44 17.58
N SER A 88 22.65 -6.90 16.39
CA SER A 88 21.45 -6.12 16.07
C SER A 88 20.23 -6.98 15.72
N GLY A 89 20.39 -8.30 15.61
CA GLY A 89 19.33 -9.23 15.22
C GLY A 89 18.95 -9.17 13.73
N LEU A 90 19.79 -8.57 12.89
CA LEU A 90 19.58 -8.44 11.45
C LEU A 90 20.13 -9.68 10.76
N LYS A 91 19.24 -10.55 10.28
CA LYS A 91 19.62 -11.91 9.81
C LYS A 91 19.94 -11.97 8.31
N THR A 92 19.35 -11.08 7.53
CA THR A 92 19.40 -11.04 6.07
C THR A 92 19.53 -9.59 5.60
N PRO A 93 19.96 -9.36 4.35
CA PRO A 93 19.88 -8.04 3.70
C PRO A 93 18.50 -7.39 3.80
N TYR A 94 17.43 -8.18 3.63
CA TYR A 94 16.05 -7.69 3.80
C TYR A 94 15.77 -7.05 5.16
N SER A 95 16.50 -7.42 6.21
CA SER A 95 16.34 -6.80 7.53
C SER A 95 16.74 -5.32 7.56
N LEU A 96 17.51 -4.85 6.56
CA LEU A 96 17.92 -3.46 6.41
C LEU A 96 16.74 -2.52 6.10
N HIS A 97 15.62 -3.01 5.58
CA HIS A 97 14.40 -2.21 5.37
C HIS A 97 13.75 -1.68 6.66
N SER A 98 14.09 -2.27 7.82
CA SER A 98 13.56 -1.77 9.09
C SER A 98 14.24 -0.45 9.50
N PRO A 99 13.59 0.43 10.29
CA PRO A 99 14.24 1.63 10.81
C PRO A 99 15.57 1.32 11.52
N LYS A 100 15.57 0.29 12.38
CA LYS A 100 16.78 -0.21 13.05
C LYS A 100 17.84 -0.69 12.04
N GLY A 101 17.41 -1.39 10.99
CA GLY A 101 18.28 -1.85 9.91
C GLY A 101 18.99 -0.70 9.18
N GLN A 102 18.24 0.35 8.83
CA GLN A 102 18.78 1.57 8.24
C GLN A 102 19.82 2.24 9.16
N ALA A 103 19.53 2.39 10.45
CA ALA A 103 20.48 2.96 11.41
C ALA A 103 21.75 2.11 11.58
N VAL A 104 21.63 0.78 11.61
CA VAL A 104 22.79 -0.12 11.65
C VAL A 104 23.60 -0.03 10.35
N ASN A 105 22.95 0.14 9.20
CA ASN A 105 23.65 0.36 7.93
C ASN A 105 24.50 1.65 7.97
N VAL A 106 24.02 2.72 8.60
CA VAL A 106 24.82 3.93 8.83
C VAL A 106 26.07 3.63 9.68
N LEU A 107 25.96 2.81 10.72
CA LEU A 107 27.11 2.39 11.53
C LEU A 107 28.12 1.57 10.72
N LEU A 108 27.64 0.64 9.90
CA LEU A 108 28.47 -0.16 8.99
C LEU A 108 29.21 0.73 7.98
N LEU A 109 28.52 1.74 7.45
CA LEU A 109 29.09 2.74 6.56
C LEU A 109 30.21 3.54 7.26
N ILE A 110 29.96 4.10 8.45
CA ILE A 110 30.95 4.84 9.25
C ILE A 110 32.19 3.97 9.51
N ASN A 111 31.99 2.70 9.88
CA ASN A 111 33.09 1.78 10.16
C ASN A 111 33.94 1.51 8.90
N SER A 112 33.31 1.26 7.75
CA SER A 112 34.02 1.05 6.49
C SER A 112 34.83 2.27 6.04
N MET A 113 34.29 3.49 6.25
CA MET A 113 34.99 4.75 5.97
C MET A 113 36.23 4.91 6.86
N ARG A 114 36.12 4.61 8.16
CA ARG A 114 37.25 4.66 9.11
C ARG A 114 38.35 3.64 8.81
N ARG A 115 37.96 2.43 8.41
CA ARG A 115 38.89 1.37 7.98
C ARG A 115 39.51 1.66 6.60
N LYS A 116 39.06 2.71 5.91
CA LYS A 116 39.48 3.08 4.55
C LYS A 116 39.23 1.94 3.54
N GLU A 117 38.07 1.30 3.64
CA GLU A 117 37.65 0.18 2.79
C GLU A 117 36.64 0.65 1.73
N PRO A 118 37.09 1.16 0.57
CA PRO A 118 36.20 1.79 -0.41
C PRO A 118 35.13 0.83 -0.98
N GLN A 119 35.44 -0.46 -1.13
CA GLN A 119 34.48 -1.45 -1.61
C GLN A 119 33.37 -1.72 -0.59
N ALA A 120 33.72 -1.88 0.69
CA ALA A 120 32.73 -2.03 1.76
C ALA A 120 31.87 -0.76 1.90
N CYS A 121 32.48 0.42 1.78
CA CYS A 121 31.77 1.69 1.76
C CYS A 121 30.75 1.76 0.62
N ALA A 122 31.16 1.40 -0.61
CA ALA A 122 30.25 1.36 -1.76
C ALA A 122 29.10 0.36 -1.58
N PHE A 123 29.35 -0.80 -0.96
CA PHE A 123 28.30 -1.78 -0.65
C PHE A 123 27.27 -1.25 0.34
N TRP A 124 27.72 -0.67 1.46
CA TRP A 124 26.82 -0.12 2.48
C TRP A 124 26.07 1.13 1.99
N MET A 125 26.71 1.96 1.16
CA MET A 125 26.04 3.07 0.46
C MET A 125 24.93 2.57 -0.47
N ALA A 126 25.19 1.54 -1.28
CA ALA A 126 24.19 0.96 -2.16
C ALA A 126 22.99 0.40 -1.38
N CYS A 127 23.27 -0.33 -0.29
CA CYS A 127 22.23 -0.82 0.60
C CYS A 127 21.41 0.32 1.23
N LEU A 128 22.07 1.42 1.61
CA LEU A 128 21.39 2.55 2.25
C LEU A 128 20.51 3.28 1.24
N LEU A 129 21.06 3.59 0.06
CA LEU A 129 20.35 4.19 -1.07
C LEU A 129 19.10 3.41 -1.44
N HIS A 130 19.21 2.09 -1.58
CA HIS A 130 18.06 1.24 -1.83
C HIS A 130 16.98 1.45 -0.77
N THR A 131 17.32 1.23 0.51
CA THR A 131 16.31 1.27 1.59
C THR A 131 15.75 2.67 1.85
N PHE A 132 16.46 3.75 1.49
CA PHE A 132 15.98 5.12 1.63
C PHE A 132 15.09 5.53 0.46
N CYS A 133 15.50 5.19 -0.77
CA CYS A 133 14.67 5.40 -1.95
C CYS A 133 13.36 4.62 -1.84
N ASP A 134 13.38 3.39 -1.32
CA ASP A 134 12.17 2.60 -1.05
C ASP A 134 11.11 3.35 -0.23
N GLU A 135 11.52 4.12 0.77
CA GLU A 135 10.54 4.87 1.59
C GLU A 135 9.87 6.02 0.82
N ALA A 136 10.49 6.49 -0.27
CA ALA A 136 9.95 7.49 -1.19
C ALA A 136 9.42 6.89 -2.50
N ALA A 137 9.35 5.56 -2.62
CA ALA A 137 8.88 4.86 -3.82
C ALA A 137 7.47 5.28 -4.19
N CYS A 138 7.25 5.71 -5.43
CA CYS A 138 5.91 6.11 -5.85
C CYS A 138 4.91 4.96 -5.71
N ASN A 139 5.32 3.72 -5.97
CA ASN A 139 4.46 2.55 -5.81
C ASN A 139 4.26 2.12 -4.35
N HIS A 140 4.78 2.84 -3.35
CA HIS A 140 4.39 2.66 -1.96
C HIS A 140 3.20 3.57 -1.58
N ASP A 141 2.77 4.45 -2.50
CA ASP A 141 1.49 5.17 -2.41
C ASP A 141 0.33 4.19 -2.63
N PRO A 142 -0.74 4.20 -1.81
CA PRO A 142 -1.86 3.28 -1.98
C PRO A 142 -2.45 3.21 -3.39
N LEU A 143 -2.61 4.35 -4.06
CA LEU A 143 -3.16 4.39 -5.40
C LEU A 143 -2.19 3.82 -6.43
N ILE A 144 -0.95 4.33 -6.46
CA ILE A 144 0.05 3.88 -7.43
C ILE A 144 0.42 2.40 -7.22
N HIS A 145 0.39 1.94 -5.98
CA HIS A 145 0.62 0.55 -5.64
C HIS A 145 -0.47 -0.36 -6.26
N TYR A 146 -1.76 -0.02 -6.17
CA TYR A 146 -2.82 -0.77 -6.87
C TYR A 146 -2.62 -0.73 -8.39
N MET A 147 -2.31 0.45 -8.95
CA MET A 147 -2.05 0.59 -10.38
C MET A 147 -0.90 -0.32 -10.83
N THR A 148 0.17 -0.39 -10.04
CA THR A 148 1.37 -1.18 -10.34
C THR A 148 1.11 -2.68 -10.24
N TYR A 149 0.61 -3.14 -9.09
CA TYR A 149 0.60 -4.56 -8.75
C TYR A 149 -0.72 -5.26 -9.03
N ALA A 150 -1.85 -4.60 -8.82
CA ALA A 150 -3.17 -5.16 -9.11
C ALA A 150 -3.53 -4.92 -10.58
N PHE A 151 -3.71 -3.67 -11.00
CA PHE A 151 -4.27 -3.35 -12.32
C PHE A 151 -3.31 -3.73 -13.45
N ARG A 152 -2.09 -3.18 -13.48
CA ARG A 152 -1.14 -3.48 -14.56
C ARG A 152 -0.53 -4.87 -14.42
N GLY A 153 0.08 -5.17 -13.27
CA GLY A 153 0.83 -6.41 -13.06
C GLY A 153 -0.03 -7.66 -12.83
N GLY A 154 -1.22 -7.51 -12.25
CA GLY A 154 -2.11 -8.62 -11.91
C GLY A 154 -3.17 -8.86 -12.97
N TYR A 155 -3.98 -7.83 -13.25
CA TYR A 155 -5.16 -7.87 -14.09
C TYR A 155 -4.81 -7.70 -15.57
N GLY A 156 -3.62 -7.18 -15.87
CA GLY A 156 -3.16 -6.95 -17.24
C GLY A 156 -3.82 -5.73 -17.89
N MET A 157 -4.35 -4.80 -17.10
CA MET A 157 -4.97 -3.58 -17.59
C MET A 157 -3.94 -2.66 -18.25
N THR A 158 -4.33 -2.04 -19.35
CA THR A 158 -3.58 -0.95 -19.99
C THR A 158 -4.09 0.38 -19.49
N PHE A 159 -3.18 1.32 -19.28
CA PHE A 159 -3.54 2.69 -18.94
C PHE A 159 -3.53 3.55 -20.21
N PRO A 160 -4.52 4.43 -20.40
CA PRO A 160 -4.66 5.19 -21.64
C PRO A 160 -3.61 6.31 -21.78
N GLY A 161 -3.16 6.91 -20.68
CA GLY A 161 -2.17 7.99 -20.69
C GLY A 161 -0.70 7.52 -20.67
N PRO A 162 0.24 8.41 -21.06
CA PRO A 162 1.67 8.09 -21.20
C PRO A 162 2.47 8.11 -19.88
N GLY A 163 1.81 8.17 -18.73
CA GLY A 163 2.46 8.26 -17.41
C GLY A 163 3.51 7.19 -17.11
N HIS A 164 4.27 7.41 -16.04
CA HIS A 164 5.29 6.49 -15.52
C HIS A 164 4.93 5.99 -14.11
N LEU A 165 5.14 4.71 -13.83
CA LEU A 165 4.86 4.08 -12.52
C LEU A 165 6.11 3.91 -11.66
N ASP A 166 7.26 4.38 -12.14
CA ASP A 166 8.55 4.22 -11.47
C ASP A 166 9.53 5.28 -12.00
N VAL A 167 10.40 5.82 -11.14
CA VAL A 167 11.37 6.84 -11.55
C VAL A 167 12.39 6.25 -12.52
N GLY A 168 12.70 4.95 -12.42
CA GLY A 168 13.53 4.27 -13.40
C GLY A 168 12.92 4.26 -14.80
N ASP A 169 11.59 4.17 -14.94
CA ASP A 169 10.91 4.34 -16.23
C ASP A 169 11.12 5.76 -16.78
N LEU A 170 11.01 6.80 -15.93
CA LEU A 170 11.25 8.20 -16.30
C LEU A 170 12.71 8.44 -16.74
N CYS A 171 13.66 7.91 -15.96
CA CYS A 171 15.10 8.06 -16.15
C CYS A 171 15.65 7.27 -17.36
N ARG A 172 14.83 6.50 -18.08
CA ARG A 172 15.26 5.90 -19.36
C ARG A 172 15.55 6.93 -20.44
N SER A 173 14.94 8.11 -20.35
CA SER A 173 15.20 9.24 -21.24
C SER A 173 16.23 10.20 -20.62
N LYS A 174 17.00 10.89 -21.48
CA LYS A 174 17.95 11.91 -21.02
C LYS A 174 17.22 13.08 -20.38
N GLU A 175 16.07 13.42 -20.93
CA GLU A 175 15.18 14.49 -20.49
C GLU A 175 14.61 14.20 -19.11
N GLY A 176 14.12 12.97 -18.87
CA GLY A 176 13.63 12.54 -17.57
C GLY A 176 14.72 12.53 -16.50
N ARG A 177 15.92 12.01 -16.83
CA ARG A 177 17.08 12.08 -15.92
C ARG A 177 17.47 13.52 -15.59
N ALA A 178 17.52 14.40 -16.60
CA ALA A 178 17.83 15.82 -16.41
C ALA A 178 16.77 16.55 -15.57
N LEU A 179 15.49 16.15 -15.67
CA LEU A 179 14.42 16.68 -14.83
C LEU A 179 14.63 16.37 -13.36
N VAL A 180 15.01 15.14 -13.01
CA VAL A 180 15.36 14.77 -11.62
C VAL A 180 16.46 15.68 -11.07
N TRP A 181 17.47 15.99 -11.88
CA TRP A 181 18.55 16.90 -11.50
C TRP A 181 18.14 18.34 -11.35
N LYS A 182 17.34 18.86 -12.29
CA LYS A 182 16.78 20.20 -12.15
C LYS A 182 16.00 20.36 -10.84
N ILE A 183 15.23 19.34 -10.45
CA ILE A 183 14.46 19.37 -9.21
C ILE A 183 15.38 19.21 -8.00
N ALA A 184 16.38 18.32 -8.05
CA ALA A 184 17.32 18.15 -6.97
C ALA A 184 18.09 19.44 -6.64
N ASP A 185 18.39 20.28 -7.62
CA ASP A 185 19.05 21.58 -7.41
C ASP A 185 18.13 22.63 -6.72
N GLN A 186 16.82 22.37 -6.66
CA GLN A 186 15.80 23.28 -6.10
C GLN A 186 15.18 22.76 -4.80
N LEU A 187 15.29 21.45 -4.54
CA LEU A 187 14.66 20.80 -3.42
C LEU A 187 15.53 20.96 -2.16
N ASP A 188 14.97 21.57 -1.12
CA ASP A 188 15.62 21.66 0.17
C ASP A 188 15.34 20.39 0.99
N VAL A 189 16.37 19.56 1.16
CA VAL A 189 16.35 18.38 2.00
C VAL A 189 17.46 18.52 3.03
N SER A 190 17.09 18.78 4.28
CA SER A 190 18.07 18.96 5.35
C SER A 190 18.81 17.66 5.65
N ALA A 191 20.15 17.72 5.63
CA ALA A 191 20.97 16.64 6.13
C ALA A 191 20.77 16.49 7.66
N PRO A 192 20.80 15.26 8.20
CA PRO A 192 20.70 15.06 9.64
C PRO A 192 21.93 15.62 10.35
N ALA A 193 21.73 16.10 11.57
CA ALA A 193 22.85 16.47 12.44
C ALA A 193 23.63 15.20 12.85
N THR A 194 24.96 15.30 12.97
CA THR A 194 25.82 14.14 13.26
C THR A 194 25.55 13.47 14.60
N ASP A 195 25.06 14.23 15.59
CA ASP A 195 24.63 13.71 16.91
C ASP A 195 23.24 13.04 16.87
N ARG A 196 22.43 13.35 15.86
CA ARG A 196 21.09 12.78 15.64
C ARG A 196 21.01 11.80 14.47
N VAL A 197 22.12 11.56 13.75
CA VAL A 197 22.13 10.80 12.48
C VAL A 197 21.40 9.46 12.55
N LEU A 198 21.54 8.70 13.64
CA LEU A 198 20.85 7.41 13.79
C LEU A 198 19.34 7.57 14.02
N LEU A 199 18.93 8.57 14.81
CA LEU A 199 17.54 8.84 15.10
C LEU A 199 16.81 9.34 13.85
N ASP A 200 17.38 10.34 13.19
CA ASP A 200 16.80 10.93 11.99
C ASP A 200 16.77 9.91 10.83
N THR A 201 17.76 9.01 10.74
CA THR A 201 17.73 7.86 9.83
C THR A 201 16.54 6.93 10.09
N MET A 202 16.22 6.64 11.36
CA MET A 202 15.06 5.78 11.68
C MET A 202 13.73 6.49 11.38
N LEU A 203 13.68 7.82 11.56
CA LEU A 203 12.50 8.64 11.28
C LEU A 203 12.27 8.89 9.78
N HIS A 204 13.32 8.82 8.96
CA HIS A 204 13.28 9.06 7.51
C HIS A 204 12.08 8.41 6.83
N GLY A 205 11.82 7.12 7.09
CA GLY A 205 10.73 6.41 6.41
C GLY A 205 9.35 7.02 6.63
N TYR A 206 9.10 7.69 7.76
CA TYR A 206 7.82 8.37 8.01
C TYR A 206 7.71 9.71 7.27
N HIS A 207 8.82 10.45 7.15
CA HIS A 207 8.90 11.69 6.38
C HIS A 207 8.84 11.45 4.88
N ALA A 208 9.61 10.47 4.39
CA ALA A 208 9.61 10.04 3.01
C ALA A 208 8.24 9.53 2.58
N ASN A 209 7.56 8.75 3.44
CA ASN A 209 6.21 8.29 3.15
C ASN A 209 5.21 9.44 3.03
N GLU A 210 5.25 10.44 3.93
CA GLU A 210 4.41 11.63 3.80
C GLU A 210 4.70 12.40 2.50
N PHE A 211 5.98 12.66 2.23
CA PHE A 211 6.40 13.31 1.00
C PHE A 211 5.86 12.56 -0.23
N MET A 212 5.93 11.24 -0.21
CA MET A 212 5.49 10.40 -1.32
C MET A 212 3.96 10.41 -1.51
N THR A 213 3.17 10.29 -0.44
CA THR A 213 1.70 10.24 -0.56
C THR A 213 1.06 11.57 -0.92
N GLN A 214 1.76 12.69 -0.77
CA GLN A 214 1.31 13.98 -1.29
C GLN A 214 1.33 14.04 -2.83
N ARG A 215 2.02 13.10 -3.49
CA ARG A 215 2.26 13.10 -4.95
C ARG A 215 1.52 12.01 -5.71
N GLY A 216 0.98 11.00 -5.03
CA GLY A 216 0.38 9.80 -5.66
C GLY A 216 -0.66 10.13 -6.73
N THR A 217 -1.58 11.05 -6.46
CA THR A 217 -2.61 11.45 -7.44
C THR A 217 -2.05 12.28 -8.60
N ARG A 218 -1.03 13.11 -8.39
CA ARG A 218 -0.33 13.84 -9.46
C ARG A 218 0.36 12.87 -10.42
N VAL A 219 1.07 11.87 -9.87
CA VAL A 219 1.67 10.79 -10.66
C VAL A 219 0.59 10.03 -11.44
N ALA A 220 -0.49 9.61 -10.77
CA ALA A 220 -1.59 8.86 -11.38
C ALA A 220 -2.31 9.64 -12.51
N GLN A 221 -2.34 10.97 -12.44
CA GLN A 221 -3.06 11.81 -13.41
C GLN A 221 -2.46 11.74 -14.81
N GLY A 222 -1.16 11.45 -14.96
CA GLY A 222 -0.51 11.23 -16.25
C GLY A 222 -1.00 9.98 -17.00
N PHE A 223 -1.77 9.12 -16.33
CA PHE A 223 -2.38 7.92 -16.92
C PHE A 223 -3.83 8.11 -17.35
N SER A 224 -4.44 9.26 -17.10
CA SER A 224 -5.84 9.51 -17.47
C SER A 224 -6.02 9.62 -18.98
N ALA A 225 -7.17 9.18 -19.49
CA ALA A 225 -7.49 9.24 -20.92
C ALA A 225 -7.58 10.68 -21.47
N ASP A 226 -7.96 11.61 -20.59
CA ASP A 226 -8.15 13.04 -20.85
C ASP A 226 -7.01 13.91 -20.30
N ALA A 227 -5.86 13.31 -19.96
CA ALA A 227 -4.73 14.04 -19.40
C ALA A 227 -4.23 15.12 -20.38
N SER A 228 -4.28 16.39 -19.94
CA SER A 228 -3.69 17.49 -20.71
C SER A 228 -2.16 17.39 -20.73
N ALA A 229 -1.52 18.16 -21.63
CA ALA A 229 -0.06 18.23 -21.68
C ALA A 229 0.54 18.70 -20.34
N GLU A 230 -0.10 19.65 -19.68
CA GLU A 230 0.28 20.17 -18.36
C GLU A 230 0.15 19.07 -17.29
N ALA A 231 -0.91 18.27 -17.33
CA ALA A 231 -1.13 17.18 -16.39
C ALA A 231 -0.10 16.05 -16.55
N ILE A 232 0.28 15.72 -17.79
CA ILE A 232 1.35 14.77 -18.08
C ILE A 232 2.69 15.31 -17.58
N GLN A 233 2.99 16.58 -17.83
CA GLN A 233 4.21 17.22 -17.35
C GLN A 233 4.26 17.27 -15.81
N ASP A 234 3.14 17.55 -15.15
CA ASP A 234 3.04 17.53 -13.69
C ASP A 234 3.26 16.12 -13.11
N SER A 235 2.74 15.08 -13.77
CA SER A 235 2.99 13.67 -13.42
C SER A 235 4.50 13.35 -13.46
N TYR A 236 5.20 13.78 -14.50
CA TYR A 236 6.66 13.59 -14.61
C TYR A 236 7.41 14.40 -13.56
N HIS A 237 6.97 15.63 -13.29
CA HIS A 237 7.57 16.48 -12.25
C HIS A 237 7.39 15.85 -10.86
N ALA A 238 6.19 15.40 -10.51
CA ALA A 238 5.90 14.73 -9.25
C ALA A 238 6.75 13.48 -9.05
N LEU A 239 6.96 12.68 -10.11
CA LEU A 239 7.82 11.50 -10.04
C LEU A 239 9.30 11.87 -9.90
N ALA A 240 9.75 12.92 -10.58
CA ALA A 240 11.11 13.43 -10.45
C ALA A 240 11.38 14.03 -9.06
N GLU A 241 10.38 14.66 -8.41
CA GLU A 241 10.46 15.09 -7.01
C GLU A 241 10.74 13.90 -6.07
N LEU A 242 10.12 12.73 -6.30
CA LEU A 242 10.34 11.52 -5.50
C LEU A 242 11.77 10.99 -5.67
N GLY A 243 12.25 10.92 -6.92
CA GLY A 243 13.62 10.52 -7.22
C GLY A 243 14.66 11.45 -6.59
N ALA A 244 14.46 12.77 -6.74
CA ALA A 244 15.33 13.78 -6.15
C ALA A 244 15.34 13.70 -4.62
N TYR A 245 14.17 13.59 -3.99
CA TYR A 245 14.06 13.47 -2.54
C TYR A 245 14.78 12.22 -2.01
N GLY A 246 14.57 11.05 -2.63
CA GLY A 246 15.23 9.81 -2.23
C GLY A 246 16.76 9.89 -2.32
N VAL A 247 17.28 10.47 -3.42
CA VAL A 247 18.73 10.66 -3.60
C VAL A 247 19.30 11.66 -2.60
N LEU A 248 18.71 12.86 -2.48
CA LEU A 248 19.22 13.92 -1.61
C LEU A 248 19.17 13.56 -0.13
N SER A 249 18.06 12.97 0.34
CA SER A 249 17.94 12.51 1.72
C SER A 249 19.01 11.48 2.07
N THR A 250 19.28 10.53 1.16
CA THR A 250 20.34 9.54 1.38
C THR A 250 21.73 10.16 1.36
N LEU A 251 22.01 11.08 0.42
CA LEU A 251 23.29 11.79 0.36
C LEU A 251 23.56 12.57 1.64
N GLY A 252 22.55 13.23 2.21
CA GLY A 252 22.68 13.90 3.51
C GLY A 252 23.07 12.96 4.65
N VAL A 253 22.50 11.75 4.71
CA VAL A 253 22.90 10.73 5.71
C VAL A 253 24.31 10.22 5.45
N ILE A 254 24.67 9.96 4.19
CA ILE A 254 26.02 9.54 3.79
C ILE A 254 27.06 10.61 4.16
N GLU A 255 26.74 11.88 3.98
CA GLU A 255 27.56 13.03 4.37
C GLU A 255 27.76 13.10 5.88
N ALA A 256 26.68 12.99 6.65
CA ALA A 256 26.76 12.94 8.12
C ALA A 256 27.59 11.73 8.60
N ALA A 257 27.43 10.57 7.97
CA ALA A 257 28.24 9.38 8.25
C ALA A 257 29.73 9.62 7.94
N TRP A 258 30.04 10.24 6.80
CA TRP A 258 31.39 10.62 6.43
C TRP A 258 32.01 11.59 7.43
N GLN A 259 31.27 12.61 7.86
CA GLN A 259 31.71 13.55 8.88
C GLN A 259 31.99 12.84 10.22
N CYS A 260 31.12 11.92 10.65
CA CYS A 260 31.36 11.12 11.85
C CYS A 260 32.64 10.26 11.74
N ALA A 261 32.90 9.70 10.55
CA ALA A 261 34.11 8.94 10.29
C ALA A 261 35.37 9.82 10.38
N GLN A 262 35.36 11.00 9.75
CA GLN A 262 36.51 11.93 9.75
C GLN A 262 36.79 12.53 11.13
N GLU A 263 35.75 12.85 11.90
CA GLU A 263 35.87 13.43 13.24
C GLU A 263 36.09 12.39 14.35
N GLY A 264 36.14 11.10 14.02
CA GLY A 264 36.28 10.04 15.01
C GLY A 264 35.06 9.89 15.94
N ARG A 265 33.88 10.43 15.57
CA ARG A 265 32.62 10.27 16.32
C ARG A 265 32.01 8.90 16.11
N SER A 266 31.81 8.15 17.20
CA SER A 266 31.20 6.81 17.17
C SER A 266 29.76 6.90 17.68
N PRO A 267 28.77 7.23 16.84
CA PRO A 267 27.38 7.15 17.26
C PRO A 267 27.04 5.70 17.64
N GLU A 268 26.18 5.54 18.64
CA GLU A 268 25.75 4.22 19.14
C GLU A 268 24.24 4.11 19.15
N LEU A 269 23.72 2.96 18.71
CA LEU A 269 22.29 2.67 18.78
C LEU A 269 21.90 2.21 20.18
N THR A 270 21.86 3.16 21.12
CA THR A 270 21.53 2.90 22.53
C THR A 270 20.03 2.71 22.75
N LYS A 271 19.65 2.23 23.94
CA LYS A 271 18.23 2.20 24.38
C LYS A 271 17.59 3.59 24.37
N GLY A 272 18.36 4.64 24.68
CA GLY A 272 17.87 6.02 24.67
C GLY A 272 17.49 6.50 23.27
N VAL A 273 18.31 6.17 22.26
CA VAL A 273 18.02 6.50 20.85
C VAL A 273 16.78 5.75 20.34
N LEU A 274 16.63 4.47 20.71
CA LEU A 274 15.45 3.68 20.35
C LEU A 274 14.16 4.20 21.01
N GLU A 275 14.25 4.65 22.26
CA GLU A 275 13.10 5.25 22.96
C GLU A 275 12.75 6.62 22.39
N ALA A 276 13.74 7.46 22.09
CA ALA A 276 13.53 8.73 21.40
C ALA A 276 12.84 8.52 20.05
N PHE A 277 13.30 7.54 19.27
CA PHE A 277 12.64 7.15 18.02
C PHE A 277 11.17 6.76 18.24
N ARG A 278 10.87 5.95 19.25
CA ARG A 278 9.49 5.55 19.56
C ARG A 278 8.62 6.78 19.87
N VAL A 279 9.09 7.66 20.74
CA VAL A 279 8.37 8.88 21.16
C VAL A 279 8.14 9.82 19.97
N GLU A 280 9.19 10.14 19.22
CA GLU A 280 9.10 11.07 18.09
C GLU A 280 8.24 10.48 16.95
N LYS A 281 8.36 9.18 16.67
CA LYS A 281 7.50 8.49 15.71
C LYS A 281 6.03 8.54 16.15
N ASP A 282 5.71 8.21 17.40
CA ASP A 282 4.33 8.19 17.89
C ASP A 282 3.72 9.61 17.83
N ALA A 283 4.50 10.64 18.19
CA ALA A 283 4.10 12.04 18.05
C ALA A 283 3.86 12.45 16.59
N TYR A 284 4.77 12.09 15.68
CA TYR A 284 4.64 12.35 14.26
C TYR A 284 3.39 11.70 13.67
N LEU A 285 3.19 10.41 13.95
CA LEU A 285 2.02 9.65 13.49
C LEU A 285 0.72 10.16 14.10
N ALA A 286 0.73 10.76 15.29
CA ALA A 286 -0.44 11.40 15.87
C ALA A 286 -0.75 12.76 15.23
N ALA A 287 0.27 13.51 14.81
CA ALA A 287 0.13 14.84 14.23
C ALA A 287 -0.17 14.85 12.72
N ARG A 288 0.22 13.80 11.98
CA ARG A 288 0.04 13.74 10.51
C ARG A 288 -1.45 13.91 10.12
N PRO A 289 -1.83 14.88 9.28
CA PRO A 289 -3.22 15.05 8.89
C PRO A 289 -3.63 14.03 7.82
N LEU A 290 -4.91 13.63 7.79
CA LEU A 290 -5.46 12.81 6.70
C LEU A 290 -5.25 13.46 5.32
N ALA A 291 -5.27 14.79 5.26
CA ALA A 291 -5.07 15.55 4.03
C ALA A 291 -3.65 15.44 3.43
N ALA A 292 -2.68 14.89 4.18
CA ALA A 292 -1.33 14.62 3.65
C ALA A 292 -1.32 13.44 2.65
N ASP A 293 -2.36 12.61 2.62
CA ASP A 293 -2.54 11.58 1.61
C ASP A 293 -3.37 12.14 0.46
N SER A 294 -2.75 12.32 -0.70
CA SER A 294 -3.38 12.96 -1.86
C SER A 294 -4.59 12.18 -2.39
N LEU A 295 -4.68 10.89 -2.05
CA LEU A 295 -5.83 10.02 -2.29
C LEU A 295 -7.13 10.60 -1.70
N TYR A 296 -7.05 11.31 -0.57
CA TYR A 296 -8.18 11.96 0.10
C TYR A 296 -8.38 13.41 -0.30
N THR A 297 -7.60 13.94 -1.26
CA THR A 297 -7.74 15.32 -1.73
C THR A 297 -9.14 15.58 -2.25
N GLY A 298 -9.70 16.69 -1.76
CA GLY A 298 -11.06 17.11 -2.04
C GLY A 298 -12.13 16.26 -1.38
N LEU A 299 -11.82 15.17 -0.66
CA LEU A 299 -12.76 14.27 0.02
C LEU A 299 -13.03 14.64 1.47
N LEU A 300 -12.10 15.35 2.12
CA LEU A 300 -12.18 15.70 3.54
C LEU A 300 -12.87 17.04 3.80
N THR A 301 -13.05 17.87 2.76
CA THR A 301 -13.59 19.24 2.85
C THR A 301 -15.10 19.30 2.73
N GLU A 302 -15.75 18.24 2.23
CA GLU A 302 -17.21 18.15 2.18
C GLU A 302 -17.73 17.64 3.52
N ALA A 303 -17.75 18.53 4.51
CA ALA A 303 -18.43 18.25 5.77
C ALA A 303 -19.94 18.38 5.53
N ALA A 304 -20.66 17.26 5.50
CA ALA A 304 -22.04 17.29 5.93
C ALA A 304 -22.07 18.04 7.28
N SER A 305 -22.89 19.11 7.40
CA SER A 305 -23.01 19.93 8.62
C SER A 305 -22.90 19.03 9.84
N MET A 306 -21.97 19.31 10.77
CA MET A 306 -21.63 18.42 11.89
C MET A 306 -22.84 18.01 12.73
N GLU A 307 -23.95 18.72 12.61
CA GLU A 307 -25.23 18.48 13.29
C GLU A 307 -26.20 17.55 12.55
N LYS A 308 -25.96 17.25 11.27
CA LYS A 308 -26.83 16.39 10.45
C LYS A 308 -26.35 14.94 10.42
N PRO A 309 -27.22 13.93 10.28
CA PRO A 309 -26.76 12.56 10.10
C PRO A 309 -25.98 12.38 8.78
N ALA A 310 -24.92 11.57 8.79
CA ALA A 310 -24.08 11.27 7.62
C ALA A 310 -23.44 9.88 7.74
N ILE A 311 -23.03 9.28 6.62
CA ILE A 311 -22.25 8.04 6.63
C ILE A 311 -20.83 8.32 7.11
N GLY A 312 -20.38 7.68 8.19
CA GLY A 312 -19.00 7.75 8.62
C GLY A 312 -18.13 6.78 7.81
N VAL A 313 -17.03 7.25 7.23
CA VAL A 313 -16.06 6.43 6.50
C VAL A 313 -14.77 6.42 7.29
N ALA A 314 -14.35 5.26 7.81
CA ALA A 314 -13.13 5.15 8.61
C ALA A 314 -11.88 5.30 7.72
N LEU A 315 -11.00 6.24 8.05
CA LEU A 315 -9.81 6.60 7.28
C LEU A 315 -8.57 6.54 8.15
N GLU A 316 -7.43 6.20 7.56
CA GLU A 316 -6.13 6.29 8.21
C GLU A 316 -5.12 6.90 7.24
N THR A 317 -4.18 7.70 7.76
CA THR A 317 -3.03 8.13 6.96
C THR A 317 -2.20 6.91 6.57
N SER A 318 -1.60 6.97 5.41
CA SER A 318 -0.51 6.06 5.05
C SER A 318 0.64 6.20 6.04
N ARG A 319 1.36 5.10 6.18
CA ARG A 319 2.55 4.97 7.03
C ARG A 319 3.59 4.22 6.22
N ARG A 320 4.74 3.93 6.82
CA ARG A 320 5.75 3.06 6.22
C ARG A 320 5.12 1.75 5.73
N MET A 321 5.69 1.18 4.68
CA MET A 321 5.20 -0.05 4.07
C MET A 321 5.00 -1.13 5.16
N ASN A 322 3.88 -1.86 5.08
CA ASN A 322 3.44 -2.86 6.06
C ASN A 322 2.93 -2.35 7.43
N GLU A 323 2.94 -1.04 7.68
CA GLU A 323 2.29 -0.44 8.85
C GLU A 323 0.89 0.08 8.51
N ALA A 324 -0.13 -0.42 9.21
CA ALA A 324 -1.51 0.04 9.07
C ALA A 324 -2.39 -0.50 10.22
N PHE A 325 -3.47 0.21 10.57
CA PHE A 325 -4.54 -0.29 11.44
C PHE A 325 -5.57 -1.08 10.64
N LEU A 326 -6.03 -0.51 9.52
CA LEU A 326 -7.10 -1.02 8.67
C LEU A 326 -6.57 -1.76 7.45
N GLY A 327 -5.30 -1.56 7.12
CA GLY A 327 -4.64 -2.20 5.98
C GLY A 327 -4.39 -1.22 4.85
N PHE A 328 -3.57 -1.65 3.91
CA PHE A 328 -3.15 -0.81 2.80
C PHE A 328 -4.24 -0.75 1.71
N GLY A 329 -4.85 -1.90 1.38
CA GLY A 329 -5.88 -2.04 0.35
C GLY A 329 -7.12 -1.17 0.57
N GLY A 330 -7.58 -1.15 1.82
CA GLY A 330 -8.80 -0.44 2.24
C GLY A 330 -8.80 1.06 1.97
N LYS A 331 -7.64 1.70 1.81
CA LYS A 331 -7.56 3.14 1.53
C LYS A 331 -8.15 3.49 0.17
N LEU A 332 -7.83 2.69 -0.86
CA LEU A 332 -8.35 2.90 -2.21
C LEU A 332 -9.88 2.71 -2.23
N ILE A 333 -10.37 1.64 -1.59
CA ILE A 333 -11.81 1.33 -1.53
C ILE A 333 -12.57 2.42 -0.75
N SER A 334 -12.01 2.91 0.36
CA SER A 334 -12.63 3.98 1.15
C SER A 334 -12.72 5.29 0.36
N ALA A 335 -11.64 5.67 -0.35
CA ALA A 335 -11.64 6.87 -1.19
C ALA A 335 -12.62 6.73 -2.38
N ALA A 336 -12.65 5.57 -3.03
CA ALA A 336 -13.60 5.27 -4.10
C ALA A 336 -15.05 5.33 -3.61
N THR A 337 -15.31 4.82 -2.41
CA THR A 337 -16.62 4.88 -1.77
C THR A 337 -17.03 6.32 -1.48
N MET A 338 -16.16 7.15 -0.90
CA MET A 338 -16.45 8.57 -0.65
C MET A 338 -16.74 9.34 -1.94
N ARG A 339 -16.01 9.06 -3.04
CA ARG A 339 -16.29 9.65 -4.36
C ARG A 339 -17.67 9.25 -4.89
N HIS A 340 -18.03 7.98 -4.71
CA HIS A 340 -19.36 7.49 -5.07
C HIS A 340 -20.46 8.16 -4.25
N LEU A 341 -20.31 8.26 -2.92
CA LEU A 341 -21.27 8.93 -2.04
C LEU A 341 -21.48 10.40 -2.43
N ARG A 342 -20.39 11.13 -2.73
CA ARG A 342 -20.45 12.49 -3.28
C ARG A 342 -21.27 12.56 -4.55
N HIS A 343 -20.98 11.68 -5.50
CA HIS A 343 -21.67 11.66 -6.79
C HIS A 343 -23.18 11.40 -6.61
N ARG A 344 -23.54 10.54 -5.65
CA ARG A 344 -24.92 10.25 -5.27
C ARG A 344 -25.59 11.34 -4.42
N GLY A 345 -24.85 12.35 -3.97
CA GLY A 345 -25.36 13.37 -3.04
C GLY A 345 -25.66 12.82 -1.64
N ILE A 346 -25.11 11.66 -1.27
CA ILE A 346 -25.30 11.05 0.05
C ILE A 346 -24.32 11.73 1.02
N PRO A 347 -24.79 12.31 2.14
CA PRO A 347 -23.91 12.95 3.12
C PRO A 347 -22.94 11.93 3.74
N PHE A 348 -21.65 12.25 3.77
CA PHE A 348 -20.62 11.42 4.42
C PHE A 348 -19.62 12.27 5.21
N ARG A 349 -18.85 11.62 6.09
CA ARG A 349 -17.72 12.21 6.82
C ARG A 349 -16.56 11.23 6.89
N GLY A 350 -15.35 11.72 6.66
CA GLY A 350 -14.14 10.98 7.01
C GLY A 350 -13.98 10.93 8.53
N VAL A 351 -13.78 9.73 9.07
CA VAL A 351 -13.54 9.50 10.50
C VAL A 351 -12.12 8.98 10.65
N ASP A 352 -11.26 9.75 11.32
CA ASP A 352 -9.90 9.31 11.59
C ASP A 352 -9.90 8.10 12.54
N VAL A 353 -9.28 7.00 12.13
CA VAL A 353 -9.20 5.79 12.95
C VAL A 353 -8.48 6.01 14.27
N ARG A 354 -7.61 7.03 14.37
CA ARG A 354 -6.91 7.37 15.61
C ARG A 354 -7.87 7.95 16.64
N ASP A 355 -8.85 8.73 16.20
CA ASP A 355 -9.88 9.27 17.08
C ASP A 355 -10.95 8.23 17.37
N LEU A 356 -11.35 7.45 16.35
CA LEU A 356 -12.22 6.30 16.54
C LEU A 356 -11.63 5.29 17.53
N ALA A 357 -10.31 5.10 17.57
CA ALA A 357 -9.65 4.21 18.53
C ALA A 357 -9.68 4.72 19.98
N LYS A 358 -9.92 6.02 20.20
CA LYS A 358 -10.06 6.62 21.53
C LYS A 358 -11.51 6.58 21.99
N GLU A 359 -12.44 6.93 21.10
CA GLU A 359 -13.85 7.10 21.43
C GLU A 359 -14.76 6.68 20.28
N ALA A 360 -15.85 6.01 20.63
CA ALA A 360 -16.89 5.64 19.68
C ALA A 360 -17.70 6.89 19.27
N PRO A 361 -18.00 7.09 17.98
CA PRO A 361 -18.79 8.24 17.55
C PRO A 361 -20.25 8.11 17.98
N ASP A 362 -20.99 9.21 17.90
CA ASP A 362 -22.43 9.25 18.14
C ASP A 362 -23.20 8.59 16.97
N PRO A 363 -23.96 7.50 17.20
CA PRO A 363 -24.82 6.86 16.20
C PRO A 363 -25.90 7.77 15.62
N HIS A 364 -26.32 8.84 16.31
CA HIS A 364 -27.30 9.77 15.76
C HIS A 364 -26.68 10.65 14.65
N LEU A 365 -25.42 11.02 14.80
CA LEU A 365 -24.68 11.81 13.82
C LEU A 365 -24.06 10.95 12.72
N LEU A 366 -23.59 9.76 13.09
CA LEU A 366 -23.03 8.76 12.19
C LEU A 366 -23.81 7.45 12.37
N PRO A 367 -24.99 7.28 11.76
CA PRO A 367 -25.81 6.07 11.92
C PRO A 367 -25.16 4.82 11.33
N VAL A 368 -24.25 4.97 10.37
CA VAL A 368 -23.49 3.87 9.77
C VAL A 368 -22.00 4.24 9.72
N LEU A 369 -21.16 3.29 10.12
CA LEU A 369 -19.72 3.30 9.86
C LEU A 369 -19.35 2.32 8.75
N PHE A 370 -18.82 2.85 7.65
CA PHE A 370 -18.12 2.10 6.61
C PHE A 370 -16.66 1.90 7.02
N ILE A 371 -16.20 0.65 7.05
CA ILE A 371 -14.84 0.31 7.45
C ILE A 371 -14.26 -0.82 6.58
N CYS A 372 -13.15 -0.55 5.90
CA CYS A 372 -12.30 -1.61 5.37
C CYS A 372 -11.42 -2.14 6.50
N SER A 373 -11.63 -3.37 6.97
CA SER A 373 -11.07 -3.80 8.27
C SER A 373 -9.63 -4.31 8.20
N GLY A 374 -9.21 -4.86 7.06
CA GLY A 374 -7.91 -5.51 6.84
C GLY A 374 -7.46 -6.39 8.01
N ARG A 375 -6.45 -5.98 8.78
CA ARG A 375 -5.97 -6.79 9.92
C ARG A 375 -6.74 -6.56 11.23
N LEU A 376 -7.41 -5.41 11.37
CA LEU A 376 -8.11 -4.94 12.57
C LEU A 376 -7.43 -5.37 13.88
N GLY A 377 -6.16 -4.96 14.06
CA GLY A 377 -5.34 -5.41 15.20
C GLY A 377 -5.38 -4.50 16.42
N HIS A 378 -5.88 -3.26 16.28
CA HIS A 378 -5.78 -2.25 17.32
C HIS A 378 -6.89 -2.40 18.37
N SER A 379 -6.53 -2.69 19.62
CA SER A 379 -7.49 -3.01 20.69
C SER A 379 -8.44 -1.86 21.03
N GLY A 380 -7.96 -0.62 21.02
CA GLY A 380 -8.81 0.56 21.23
C GLY A 380 -9.88 0.72 20.14
N LEU A 381 -9.52 0.37 18.90
CA LEU A 381 -10.44 0.43 17.77
C LEU A 381 -11.52 -0.66 17.87
N VAL A 382 -11.13 -1.89 18.19
CA VAL A 382 -12.08 -3.00 18.42
C VAL A 382 -13.06 -2.67 19.54
N ARG A 383 -12.58 -2.15 20.68
CA ARG A 383 -13.45 -1.74 21.80
C ARG A 383 -14.42 -0.64 21.39
N SER A 384 -13.92 0.37 20.66
CA SER A 384 -14.74 1.49 20.21
C SER A 384 -15.83 1.04 19.22
N LEU A 385 -15.51 0.18 18.25
CA LEU A 385 -16.49 -0.36 17.31
C LEU A 385 -17.58 -1.19 18.02
N ALA A 386 -17.21 -1.98 19.03
CA ALA A 386 -18.17 -2.70 19.86
C ALA A 386 -19.10 -1.74 20.62
N ALA A 387 -18.55 -0.73 21.29
CA ALA A 387 -19.32 0.27 22.02
C ALA A 387 -20.24 1.10 21.10
N TYR A 388 -19.77 1.43 19.89
CA TYR A 388 -20.58 2.10 18.88
C TYR A 388 -21.82 1.29 18.50
N ARG A 389 -21.68 -0.02 18.29
CA ARG A 389 -22.79 -0.94 18.01
C ARG A 389 -23.76 -1.06 19.19
N GLU A 390 -23.25 -1.18 20.41
CA GLU A 390 -24.06 -1.25 21.63
C GLU A 390 -24.96 -0.02 21.81
N ARG A 391 -24.53 1.15 21.31
CA ARG A 391 -25.32 2.38 21.32
C ARG A 391 -26.26 2.53 20.11
N GLY A 392 -26.46 1.47 19.33
CA GLY A 392 -27.35 1.47 18.16
C GLY A 392 -26.68 1.87 16.84
N GLY A 393 -25.36 2.06 16.84
CA GLY A 393 -24.59 2.28 15.63
C GLY A 393 -24.56 1.04 14.72
N ARG A 394 -24.51 1.26 13.41
CA ARG A 394 -24.53 0.18 12.41
C ARG A 394 -23.22 0.11 11.65
N ILE A 395 -22.76 -1.09 11.31
CA ILE A 395 -21.44 -1.29 10.70
C ILE A 395 -21.55 -1.95 9.34
N LEU A 396 -20.99 -1.29 8.32
CA LEU A 396 -20.68 -1.87 7.02
C LEU A 396 -19.19 -2.21 6.98
N MET A 397 -18.85 -3.48 7.12
CA MET A 397 -17.47 -3.95 7.16
C MET A 397 -17.06 -4.62 5.85
N VAL A 398 -15.95 -4.15 5.29
CA VAL A 398 -15.33 -4.69 4.06
C VAL A 398 -14.03 -5.41 4.40
N GLY A 399 -13.97 -6.68 4.02
CA GLY A 399 -12.82 -7.57 4.08
C GLY A 399 -12.35 -7.87 5.49
N GLY A 400 -11.16 -8.50 5.54
CA GLY A 400 -10.32 -8.52 6.72
C GLY A 400 -10.85 -9.24 7.97
N ALA A 401 -10.23 -8.92 9.10
CA ALA A 401 -10.57 -9.45 10.40
C ALA A 401 -11.71 -8.64 11.04
N HIS A 402 -12.77 -9.32 11.46
CA HIS A 402 -13.94 -8.69 12.11
C HIS A 402 -13.81 -8.57 13.64
N LYS A 403 -13.02 -9.44 14.29
CA LYS A 403 -12.69 -9.39 15.74
C LYS A 403 -13.91 -9.23 16.67
N GLY A 404 -15.06 -9.83 16.34
CA GLY A 404 -16.27 -9.72 17.15
C GLY A 404 -17.03 -8.40 17.00
N CYS A 405 -16.57 -7.47 16.17
CA CYS A 405 -17.18 -6.15 16.01
C CYS A 405 -18.57 -6.20 15.37
N LEU A 406 -18.98 -7.34 14.79
CA LEU A 406 -20.28 -7.52 14.13
C LEU A 406 -21.30 -8.34 14.95
N GLY A 407 -21.02 -8.63 16.23
CA GLY A 407 -21.93 -9.38 17.10
C GLY A 407 -22.11 -10.83 16.64
N GLU A 408 -23.35 -11.33 16.63
CA GLU A 408 -23.68 -12.70 16.17
C GLU A 408 -23.21 -12.98 14.73
N LEU A 409 -23.14 -11.95 13.86
CA LEU A 409 -22.56 -12.12 12.53
C LEU A 409 -21.08 -12.45 12.59
N SER A 410 -20.33 -11.91 13.56
CA SER A 410 -18.94 -12.33 13.78
C SER A 410 -18.83 -13.78 14.24
N GLU A 411 -19.81 -14.29 14.97
CA GLU A 411 -19.83 -15.68 15.44
C GLU A 411 -20.20 -16.65 14.32
N ALA A 412 -21.07 -16.22 13.40
CA ALA A 412 -21.45 -16.99 12.22
C ALA A 412 -20.37 -17.02 11.12
N LEU A 413 -19.41 -16.09 11.15
CA LEU A 413 -18.29 -16.06 10.21
C LEU A 413 -17.18 -17.02 10.66
N VAL A 414 -16.86 -17.97 9.80
CA VAL A 414 -15.81 -18.97 10.00
C VAL A 414 -14.70 -18.83 8.96
N GLU A 415 -13.54 -19.37 9.28
CA GLU A 415 -12.45 -19.43 8.31
C GLU A 415 -12.80 -20.39 7.16
N ALA A 416 -12.70 -19.90 5.94
CA ALA A 416 -12.93 -20.65 4.72
C ALA A 416 -11.68 -21.45 4.32
N ASP A 417 -11.90 -22.57 3.64
CA ASP A 417 -10.83 -23.29 2.95
C ASP A 417 -10.23 -22.37 1.86
N PRO A 418 -8.92 -22.06 1.88
CA PRO A 418 -8.28 -21.27 0.84
C PRO A 418 -8.49 -21.84 -0.58
N ALA A 419 -8.77 -23.13 -0.72
CA ALA A 419 -9.03 -23.77 -2.01
C ALA A 419 -10.40 -23.43 -2.62
N VAL A 420 -11.29 -22.75 -1.88
CA VAL A 420 -12.61 -22.32 -2.39
C VAL A 420 -12.72 -20.81 -2.55
N LEU A 421 -11.67 -20.06 -2.22
CA LEU A 421 -11.66 -18.59 -2.27
C LEU A 421 -10.94 -18.08 -3.52
N PRO A 422 -11.32 -16.90 -4.03
CA PRO A 422 -10.63 -16.29 -5.16
C PRO A 422 -9.24 -15.77 -4.78
N VAL A 423 -8.91 -15.62 -3.50
CA VAL A 423 -7.66 -15.00 -3.04
C VAL A 423 -7.03 -15.81 -1.92
N SER A 424 -5.71 -15.99 -1.98
CA SER A 424 -4.95 -16.66 -0.92
C SER A 424 -4.06 -15.68 -0.14
N ALA A 425 -3.74 -16.04 1.10
CA ALA A 425 -2.78 -15.30 1.92
C ALA A 425 -1.31 -15.59 1.54
N LYS A 426 -1.05 -16.60 0.70
CA LYS A 426 0.29 -16.98 0.28
C LYS A 426 0.82 -15.98 -0.74
N TYR A 427 2.13 -15.76 -0.77
CA TYR A 427 2.75 -14.95 -1.82
C TYR A 427 2.59 -15.62 -3.19
N GLY A 428 2.49 -14.83 -4.26
CA GLY A 428 2.32 -15.34 -5.63
C GLY A 428 0.88 -15.76 -5.97
N ARG A 429 0.71 -16.36 -7.15
CA ARG A 429 -0.58 -16.78 -7.69
C ARG A 429 -0.83 -18.26 -7.36
N ASN A 430 -1.76 -18.54 -6.45
CA ASN A 430 -1.98 -19.85 -5.85
C ASN A 430 -3.34 -20.48 -6.24
N ASN A 431 -4.19 -19.74 -6.96
CA ASN A 431 -5.55 -20.13 -7.32
C ASN A 431 -5.73 -20.45 -8.83
N GLU A 432 -4.65 -20.61 -9.60
CA GLU A 432 -4.70 -20.74 -11.07
C GLU A 432 -5.64 -21.86 -11.55
N LYS A 433 -5.77 -22.93 -10.76
CA LYS A 433 -6.59 -24.10 -11.10
C LYS A 433 -8.08 -23.91 -10.83
N ILE A 434 -8.48 -22.88 -10.08
CA ILE A 434 -9.87 -22.70 -9.64
C ILE A 434 -10.48 -21.40 -10.17
N ILE A 435 -9.67 -20.36 -10.42
CA ILE A 435 -10.18 -19.00 -10.68
C ILE A 435 -11.13 -18.92 -11.88
N GLU A 436 -10.89 -19.69 -12.94
CA GLU A 436 -11.76 -19.71 -14.13
C GLU A 436 -13.12 -20.41 -13.88
N HIS A 437 -13.23 -21.17 -12.80
CA HIS A 437 -14.44 -21.89 -12.39
C HIS A 437 -15.18 -21.20 -11.24
N LEU A 438 -14.63 -20.11 -10.70
CA LEU A 438 -15.26 -19.32 -9.66
C LEU A 438 -16.24 -18.32 -10.26
N SER A 439 -17.44 -18.27 -9.68
CA SER A 439 -18.42 -17.20 -9.91
C SER A 439 -19.02 -16.71 -8.59
N VAL A 440 -19.57 -15.51 -8.62
CA VAL A 440 -20.32 -14.89 -7.54
C VAL A 440 -21.80 -14.96 -7.90
N ALA A 441 -22.60 -15.55 -7.01
CA ALA A 441 -24.05 -15.46 -7.03
C ALA A 441 -24.49 -14.43 -5.98
N PHE A 442 -25.25 -13.43 -6.40
CA PHE A 442 -25.87 -12.47 -5.47
C PHE A 442 -27.19 -13.04 -4.93
N GLU A 443 -27.51 -12.71 -3.68
CA GLU A 443 -28.65 -13.27 -2.95
C GLU A 443 -29.45 -12.14 -2.25
N GLY A 444 -30.75 -12.36 -2.07
CA GLY A 444 -31.64 -11.41 -1.41
C GLY A 444 -31.57 -10.00 -2.02
N PRO A 445 -31.41 -8.93 -1.20
CA PRO A 445 -31.33 -7.56 -1.70
C PRO A 445 -30.24 -7.30 -2.75
N PHE A 446 -29.14 -8.06 -2.73
CA PHE A 446 -28.09 -7.91 -3.75
C PHE A 446 -28.56 -8.49 -5.09
N ALA A 447 -29.29 -9.61 -5.09
CA ALA A 447 -29.86 -10.17 -6.31
C ALA A 447 -30.89 -9.23 -6.94
N GLU A 448 -31.70 -8.55 -6.11
CA GLU A 448 -32.68 -7.56 -6.56
C GLU A 448 -32.00 -6.37 -7.25
N ALA A 449 -30.88 -5.88 -6.70
CA ALA A 449 -30.18 -4.71 -7.21
C ALA A 449 -29.22 -5.01 -8.39
N LEU A 450 -28.53 -6.16 -8.36
CA LEU A 450 -27.42 -6.48 -9.28
C LEU A 450 -27.78 -7.58 -10.29
N GLY A 451 -28.96 -8.18 -10.14
CA GLY A 451 -29.45 -9.33 -10.91
C GLY A 451 -29.09 -10.68 -10.29
N THR A 452 -29.83 -11.71 -10.70
CA THR A 452 -29.64 -13.11 -10.26
C THR A 452 -28.60 -13.88 -11.09
N VAL A 453 -28.07 -13.27 -12.15
CA VAL A 453 -27.10 -13.92 -13.03
C VAL A 453 -25.74 -13.99 -12.33
N GLU A 454 -25.17 -15.19 -12.28
CA GLU A 454 -23.83 -15.40 -11.71
C GLU A 454 -22.76 -14.62 -12.48
N ARG A 455 -21.85 -13.96 -11.75
CA ARG A 455 -20.74 -13.20 -12.33
C ARG A 455 -19.42 -13.93 -12.15
N ARG A 456 -18.73 -14.20 -13.25
CA ARG A 456 -17.37 -14.76 -13.20
C ARG A 456 -16.35 -13.69 -12.88
N PHE A 457 -15.23 -14.09 -12.30
CA PHE A 457 -14.07 -13.21 -12.16
C PHE A 457 -13.48 -12.92 -13.54
N LEU A 458 -13.47 -11.64 -13.92
CA LEU A 458 -12.83 -11.15 -15.14
C LEU A 458 -11.30 -11.18 -15.01
N HIS A 459 -10.80 -10.86 -13.82
CA HIS A 459 -9.38 -10.82 -13.51
C HIS A 459 -9.07 -11.66 -12.28
N ASN A 460 -7.83 -12.17 -12.21
CA ASN A 460 -7.38 -12.98 -11.08
C ASN A 460 -6.87 -12.07 -9.94
N PRO A 461 -7.56 -12.01 -8.78
CA PRO A 461 -7.15 -11.18 -7.66
C PRO A 461 -5.94 -11.73 -6.88
N ASP A 462 -5.53 -12.98 -7.10
CA ASP A 462 -4.36 -13.60 -6.47
C ASP A 462 -3.09 -13.33 -7.29
N THR A 463 -2.61 -12.08 -7.28
CA THR A 463 -1.56 -11.63 -8.21
C THR A 463 -0.20 -12.32 -7.98
N LYS A 464 0.59 -12.45 -9.06
CA LYS A 464 1.96 -13.02 -9.00
C LYS A 464 2.87 -12.22 -8.07
N ALA A 465 2.68 -10.91 -8.00
CA ALA A 465 3.47 -10.02 -7.16
C ALA A 465 3.14 -10.17 -5.67
N GLY A 466 2.06 -10.85 -5.28
CA GLY A 466 1.74 -11.05 -3.87
C GLY A 466 1.10 -9.84 -3.18
N TRP A 467 1.13 -8.66 -3.80
CA TRP A 467 0.67 -7.39 -3.24
C TRP A 467 -0.76 -7.02 -3.67
N GLN A 468 -1.43 -6.17 -2.88
CA GLN A 468 -2.82 -5.67 -3.05
C GLN A 468 -3.86 -6.75 -3.34
N LYS A 469 -3.69 -7.89 -2.70
CA LYS A 469 -4.70 -8.93 -2.73
C LYS A 469 -5.90 -8.48 -1.90
N PRO A 470 -7.12 -8.46 -2.46
CA PRO A 470 -8.33 -8.16 -1.70
C PRO A 470 -8.71 -9.37 -0.84
N LEU A 471 -7.89 -9.63 0.18
CA LEU A 471 -7.90 -10.85 0.97
C LEU A 471 -9.06 -10.83 1.97
N CYS A 472 -9.92 -11.84 1.84
CA CYS A 472 -10.91 -12.18 2.86
C CYS A 472 -10.93 -13.69 3.02
N ARG A 473 -10.66 -14.16 4.25
CA ARG A 473 -10.63 -15.60 4.59
C ARG A 473 -11.92 -16.07 5.25
N SER A 474 -12.90 -15.19 5.40
CA SER A 474 -14.14 -15.52 6.10
C SER A 474 -15.22 -15.96 5.12
N ARG A 475 -16.02 -16.94 5.55
CA ARG A 475 -17.30 -17.31 4.96
C ARG A 475 -18.33 -17.50 6.06
N LEU A 476 -19.60 -17.54 5.70
CA LEU A 476 -20.66 -17.91 6.63
C LEU A 476 -20.62 -19.42 6.89
N ALA A 477 -20.80 -19.81 8.15
CA ALA A 477 -21.06 -21.20 8.53
C ALA A 477 -22.38 -21.69 7.93
N GLU A 478 -22.48 -22.99 7.64
CA GLU A 478 -23.75 -23.58 7.16
C GLU A 478 -24.86 -23.48 8.20
N SER A 479 -24.51 -23.55 9.49
CA SER A 479 -25.41 -23.42 10.63
C SER A 479 -25.38 -22.00 11.21
N HIS A 480 -25.79 -21.00 10.42
CA HIS A 480 -25.94 -19.64 10.92
C HIS A 480 -27.33 -19.42 11.54
N GLY A 481 -27.44 -18.45 12.47
CA GLY A 481 -28.72 -18.10 13.09
C GLY A 481 -29.73 -17.53 12.10
N ALA A 482 -31.02 -17.54 12.48
CA ALA A 482 -32.13 -17.02 11.67
C ALA A 482 -32.00 -15.50 11.40
N ASP A 483 -31.33 -14.79 12.29
CA ASP A 483 -31.10 -13.34 12.19
C ASP A 483 -29.90 -12.98 11.30
N VAL A 484 -29.22 -13.96 10.72
CA VAL A 484 -28.15 -13.77 9.74
C VAL A 484 -28.64 -14.18 8.37
N ARG A 485 -28.62 -13.24 7.41
CA ARG A 485 -29.05 -13.49 6.03
C ARG A 485 -27.89 -13.39 5.05
N PRO A 486 -27.64 -14.43 4.24
CA PRO A 486 -26.68 -14.36 3.13
C PRO A 486 -27.01 -13.23 2.14
N LEU A 487 -25.98 -12.61 1.57
CA LEU A 487 -26.08 -11.57 0.54
C LEU A 487 -25.34 -11.94 -0.75
N ALA A 488 -24.30 -12.78 -0.65
CA ALA A 488 -23.58 -13.29 -1.81
C ALA A 488 -22.88 -14.61 -1.48
N ALA A 489 -22.74 -15.47 -2.49
CA ALA A 489 -22.04 -16.73 -2.40
C ALA A 489 -21.03 -16.90 -3.54
N ILE A 490 -19.91 -17.55 -3.23
CA ILE A 490 -18.99 -18.10 -4.23
C ILE A 490 -19.53 -19.45 -4.68
N ARG A 491 -19.57 -19.66 -5.99
CA ARG A 491 -19.93 -20.94 -6.63
C ARG A 491 -18.66 -21.58 -7.20
N LEU A 492 -18.46 -22.85 -6.89
CA LEU A 492 -17.33 -23.64 -7.39
C LEU A 492 -17.76 -25.10 -7.55
N HIS A 493 -17.69 -25.62 -8.78
CA HIS A 493 -18.03 -27.02 -9.11
C HIS A 493 -19.39 -27.47 -8.55
N GLY A 494 -20.42 -26.63 -8.69
CA GLY A 494 -21.79 -26.90 -8.24
C GLY A 494 -22.02 -26.73 -6.73
N LYS A 495 -20.97 -26.43 -5.94
CA LYS A 495 -21.09 -26.07 -4.52
C LYS A 495 -21.23 -24.57 -4.35
N SER A 496 -21.87 -24.18 -3.25
CA SER A 496 -22.10 -22.79 -2.87
C SER A 496 -21.52 -22.51 -1.50
N TYR A 497 -20.82 -21.38 -1.38
CA TYR A 497 -20.23 -20.92 -0.14
C TYR A 497 -20.65 -19.48 0.09
N SER A 498 -21.54 -19.21 1.04
CA SER A 498 -21.97 -17.86 1.38
C SER A 498 -20.79 -17.09 1.98
N VAL A 499 -20.45 -15.94 1.39
CA VAL A 499 -19.25 -15.16 1.75
C VAL A 499 -19.58 -13.75 2.22
N ALA A 500 -20.76 -13.23 1.89
CA ALA A 500 -21.28 -11.96 2.39
C ALA A 500 -22.61 -12.20 3.11
N ALA A 501 -22.88 -11.42 4.15
CA ALA A 501 -24.10 -11.55 4.95
C ALA A 501 -24.43 -10.26 5.69
N MET A 502 -25.70 -10.14 6.08
CA MET A 502 -26.19 -9.13 7.00
C MET A 502 -26.72 -9.75 8.29
N ARG A 503 -26.72 -8.96 9.35
CA ARG A 503 -27.33 -9.28 10.65
C ARG A 503 -28.53 -8.39 10.90
N LEU A 504 -29.59 -8.99 11.40
CA LEU A 504 -30.82 -8.33 11.82
C LEU A 504 -30.81 -8.15 13.35
N ASP A 505 -31.44 -7.09 13.85
CA ASP A 505 -31.80 -7.00 15.27
C ASP A 505 -33.13 -7.73 15.57
N GLY A 506 -33.54 -7.72 16.84
CA GLY A 506 -34.81 -8.33 17.28
C GLY A 506 -36.06 -7.71 16.65
N ASP A 507 -35.95 -6.54 16.03
CA ASP A 507 -37.01 -5.88 15.27
C ASP A 507 -36.89 -6.15 13.75
N ASN A 508 -36.06 -7.13 13.38
CA ASN A 508 -35.81 -7.54 11.99
C ASN A 508 -35.20 -6.41 11.12
N ASN A 509 -34.54 -5.42 11.73
CA ASN A 509 -33.83 -4.36 11.02
C ASN A 509 -32.35 -4.71 10.82
N PRO A 510 -31.75 -4.44 9.65
CA PRO A 510 -30.31 -4.60 9.44
C PRO A 510 -29.49 -3.68 10.35
N ASN A 511 -28.51 -4.24 11.06
CA ASN A 511 -27.58 -3.46 11.89
C ASN A 511 -26.10 -3.73 11.61
N ALA A 512 -25.78 -4.79 10.87
CA ALA A 512 -24.42 -5.05 10.41
C ALA A 512 -24.44 -5.73 9.04
N VAL A 513 -23.47 -5.37 8.21
CA VAL A 513 -23.20 -6.03 6.92
C VAL A 513 -21.71 -6.35 6.85
N PHE A 514 -21.41 -7.59 6.44
CA PHE A 514 -20.05 -8.05 6.13
C PHE A 514 -19.92 -8.36 4.65
N LEU A 515 -18.91 -7.79 4.01
CA LEU A 515 -18.57 -7.99 2.61
C LEU A 515 -17.11 -8.43 2.49
N PRO A 516 -16.78 -9.49 1.74
CA PRO A 516 -15.41 -9.74 1.33
C PRO A 516 -14.85 -8.61 0.47
N GLU A 517 -13.57 -8.27 0.64
CA GLU A 517 -12.92 -7.19 -0.12
C GLU A 517 -12.97 -7.44 -1.64
N TYR A 518 -12.85 -8.69 -2.09
CA TYR A 518 -12.89 -9.05 -3.51
C TYR A 518 -14.26 -8.85 -4.18
N LEU A 519 -15.33 -8.56 -3.43
CA LEU A 519 -16.63 -8.21 -4.02
C LEU A 519 -16.72 -6.72 -4.39
N VAL A 520 -15.96 -5.86 -3.68
CA VAL A 520 -15.98 -4.41 -3.89
C VAL A 520 -14.69 -3.86 -4.49
N ALA A 521 -13.62 -4.68 -4.53
CA ALA A 521 -12.40 -4.33 -5.22
C ALA A 521 -12.69 -4.17 -6.72
N PRO A 522 -12.32 -3.02 -7.31
CA PRO A 522 -12.73 -2.67 -8.66
C PRO A 522 -12.08 -3.60 -9.68
N TYR A 523 -12.79 -3.81 -10.79
CA TYR A 523 -12.32 -4.55 -11.96
C TYR A 523 -12.09 -6.03 -11.68
N LEU A 524 -12.87 -6.64 -10.79
CA LEU A 524 -12.84 -8.10 -10.61
C LEU A 524 -14.04 -8.80 -11.26
N LEU A 525 -15.22 -8.20 -11.19
CA LEU A 525 -16.48 -8.80 -11.65
C LEU A 525 -17.09 -8.05 -12.86
N THR A 526 -16.55 -6.90 -13.21
CA THR A 526 -16.93 -6.09 -14.36
C THR A 526 -15.80 -5.11 -14.71
N ASP A 527 -15.71 -4.70 -15.97
CA ASP A 527 -14.85 -3.62 -16.46
C ASP A 527 -15.58 -2.28 -16.60
N SER A 528 -16.84 -2.21 -16.16
CA SER A 528 -17.69 -1.03 -16.29
C SER A 528 -17.77 -0.23 -14.97
N PRO A 529 -17.69 1.11 -15.01
CA PRO A 529 -17.25 1.90 -16.16
C PRO A 529 -15.76 1.67 -16.43
N SER A 530 -15.31 1.96 -17.64
CA SER A 530 -13.90 1.86 -18.00
C SER A 530 -13.00 2.65 -17.04
N PHE A 531 -11.78 2.15 -16.84
CA PHE A 531 -10.77 2.82 -16.01
C PHE A 531 -10.20 4.06 -16.71
N GLU A 532 -10.93 5.18 -16.63
CA GLU A 532 -10.63 6.40 -17.39
C GLU A 532 -9.64 7.34 -16.69
N ASN A 533 -9.80 7.53 -15.38
CA ASN A 533 -8.96 8.44 -14.59
C ASN A 533 -8.42 7.75 -13.33
N PRO A 534 -7.18 7.24 -13.40
CA PRO A 534 -6.55 6.55 -12.27
C PRO A 534 -6.34 7.46 -11.06
N ALA A 535 -6.17 8.77 -11.24
CA ALA A 535 -5.99 9.72 -10.12
C ALA A 535 -7.22 9.87 -9.23
N LYS A 536 -8.38 9.42 -9.71
CA LYS A 536 -9.67 9.46 -9.00
C LYS A 536 -10.25 8.05 -8.94
N PRO A 537 -9.71 7.16 -8.08
CA PRO A 537 -10.19 5.79 -8.00
C PRO A 537 -11.70 5.78 -7.73
N ALA A 538 -12.41 4.95 -8.48
CA ALA A 538 -13.86 4.80 -8.39
C ALA A 538 -14.22 3.33 -8.18
N LEU A 539 -15.39 3.10 -7.61
CA LEU A 539 -15.99 1.77 -7.60
C LEU A 539 -16.45 1.44 -9.03
N ASP A 540 -16.33 0.17 -9.41
CA ASP A 540 -16.98 -0.34 -10.62
C ASP A 540 -18.50 -0.49 -10.40
N GLU A 541 -19.29 -0.77 -11.43
CA GLU A 541 -20.75 -0.86 -11.32
C GLU A 541 -21.22 -1.92 -10.31
N VAL A 542 -20.47 -3.02 -10.16
CA VAL A 542 -20.78 -4.05 -9.16
C VAL A 542 -20.50 -3.52 -7.76
N GLY A 543 -19.32 -2.92 -7.55
CA GLY A 543 -18.94 -2.30 -6.28
C GLY A 543 -19.90 -1.19 -5.86
N LYS A 544 -20.33 -0.33 -6.81
CA LYS A 544 -21.34 0.72 -6.57
C LYS A 544 -22.65 0.11 -6.09
N GLY A 545 -23.18 -0.89 -6.80
CA GLY A 545 -24.45 -1.51 -6.43
C GLY A 545 -24.38 -2.23 -5.07
N ILE A 546 -23.26 -2.92 -4.78
CA ILE A 546 -23.06 -3.56 -3.47
C ILE A 546 -23.04 -2.52 -2.34
N VAL A 547 -22.31 -1.42 -2.52
CA VAL A 547 -22.23 -0.34 -1.51
C VAL A 547 -23.58 0.35 -1.35
N ASP A 548 -24.24 0.73 -2.44
CA ASP A 548 -25.55 1.39 -2.41
C ASP A 548 -26.60 0.52 -1.70
N THR A 549 -26.69 -0.76 -2.04
CA THR A 549 -27.65 -1.68 -1.41
C THR A 549 -27.32 -1.89 0.06
N SER A 550 -26.05 -2.05 0.42
CA SER A 550 -25.64 -2.21 1.82
C SER A 550 -25.98 -0.98 2.66
N LEU A 551 -25.77 0.23 2.12
CA LEU A 551 -26.10 1.47 2.79
C LEU A 551 -27.61 1.71 2.84
N ALA A 552 -28.38 1.30 1.82
CA ALA A 552 -29.83 1.37 1.87
C ALA A 552 -30.43 0.46 2.94
N LEU A 553 -29.85 -0.73 3.16
CA LEU A 553 -30.22 -1.62 4.25
C LEU A 553 -29.92 -1.00 5.63
N LEU A 554 -28.74 -0.37 5.77
CA LEU A 554 -28.27 0.14 7.06
C LEU A 554 -28.67 1.58 7.37
N ALA A 555 -29.01 2.42 6.39
CA ALA A 555 -29.40 3.82 6.58
C ALA A 555 -30.36 4.31 5.48
N PRO A 556 -31.56 3.72 5.36
CA PRO A 556 -32.51 4.05 4.29
C PRO A 556 -32.89 5.55 4.25
N ALA A 557 -32.93 6.21 5.40
CA ALA A 557 -33.22 7.64 5.51
C ALA A 557 -32.16 8.54 4.86
N LEU A 558 -30.91 8.09 4.74
CA LEU A 558 -29.81 8.85 4.13
C LEU A 558 -29.63 8.57 2.64
N THR A 559 -30.04 7.39 2.18
CA THR A 559 -29.86 6.97 0.77
C THR A 559 -31.04 7.34 -0.12
N GLY A 560 -32.12 7.89 0.45
CA GLY A 560 -33.32 8.31 -0.30
C GLY A 560 -34.19 7.15 -0.78
N GLN A 561 -33.88 5.91 -0.39
CA GLN A 561 -34.77 4.76 -0.60
C GLN A 561 -35.72 4.63 0.59
N ALA A 562 -36.76 5.45 0.61
CA ALA A 562 -37.86 5.29 1.54
C ALA A 562 -38.70 4.06 1.16
N GLY A 563 -38.49 2.96 1.89
CA GLY A 563 -39.48 1.91 2.16
C GLY A 563 -40.23 1.30 0.97
N SER A 564 -39.63 0.29 0.34
CA SER A 564 -40.40 -0.78 -0.33
C SER A 564 -39.82 -2.15 0.05
N VAL A 565 -39.84 -2.47 1.34
CA VAL A 565 -39.61 -3.85 1.81
C VAL A 565 -40.88 -4.34 2.49
N GLY A 566 -41.69 -5.02 1.69
CA GLY A 566 -42.54 -6.16 2.07
C GLY A 566 -43.49 -6.00 3.26
N GLY A 567 -44.68 -5.46 2.99
CA GLY A 567 -45.90 -6.04 3.55
C GLY A 567 -46.47 -7.04 2.53
N GLN A 568 -46.19 -8.33 2.71
CA GLN A 568 -47.02 -9.43 2.23
C GLN A 568 -47.14 -10.46 3.34
#